data_AF-A0A661K9P2-F1
#
_entry.id   AF-A0A661K9P2-F1
#
_cell.length_a   1.000
_cell.length_b   1.000
_cell.length_c   1.000
_cell.angle_alpha   90.00
_cell.angle_beta   90.00
_cell.angle_gamma   90.00
#
_symmetry.space_group_name_H-M   'P 1'
#
loop_
_entity.id
_entity.type
_entity.pdbx_description
1 polymer ?
#
loop_
_entity_poly.entity_id
_entity_poly.type
_entity_poly.pdbx_seq_one_letter_code
_entity_poly.pdbx_strand_id
1 'polypeptide(L)'
;QPGMGYYQGEYIFRPNMEKGDDEYFVEKRIRYANGTTLRTTGSGTLYGGYHLRYSLAPTPLTGRVEGVFNLDTTVMGFYGKWWTEIQDTNAYGDESFYMETGSPRVFALFPKSIKASDEPQAVTLVGVNLPELSPSDIKFDDPAIKVIQVEKSGENVVVCQVRAAGAQEGQHSVKIMSAKCGDPASRGVEGFISLSADVLTVYKKLDGIKVFPELGRARVSCGAAYPPQGVQFVARGVAAGKDGKIGTNDDLILEPVNAKWQLEEYKTRENDDDLKYLNQPVINGLYTPFTTYGPIEDRPQRREGVGLIAIRATYSEGGRTFSGKALLGVTDPDFIPHIK
;
A
#
# COMPACT_ATOMS: atom_id res chain seq x y z
N GLN A 1 1.14 2.32 1.79
CA GLN A 1 0.01 2.65 2.68
C GLN A 1 -1.09 3.33 1.88
N PRO A 2 -2.34 2.81 1.91
CA PRO A 2 -3.49 3.49 1.34
C PRO A 2 -3.61 4.95 1.83
N GLY A 3 -3.85 5.89 0.92
CA GLY A 3 -3.95 7.33 1.24
C GLY A 3 -2.61 8.08 1.36
N MET A 4 -1.49 7.40 1.64
CA MET A 4 -0.16 8.04 1.79
C MET A 4 0.83 7.69 0.68
N GLY A 5 0.69 6.52 0.05
CA GLY A 5 1.55 6.06 -1.03
C GLY A 5 2.62 5.04 -0.61
N TYR A 6 3.56 4.81 -1.52
CA TYR A 6 4.72 3.93 -1.28
C TYR A 6 5.74 4.58 -0.37
N TYR A 7 6.50 3.75 0.32
CA TYR A 7 7.58 4.17 1.20
C TYR A 7 8.66 3.10 1.23
N GLN A 8 9.84 3.52 1.67
CA GLN A 8 10.98 2.65 1.94
C GLN A 8 11.66 3.11 3.22
N GLY A 9 12.48 2.26 3.82
CA GLY A 9 13.25 2.61 5.00
C GLY A 9 13.78 1.40 5.74
N GLU A 10 14.05 1.61 7.02
CA GLU A 10 14.81 0.69 7.86
C GLU A 10 14.07 0.38 9.15
N TYR A 11 14.23 -0.86 9.60
CA TYR A 11 13.92 -1.28 10.94
C TYR A 11 15.22 -1.55 11.70
N ILE A 12 15.30 -1.06 12.94
CA ILE A 12 16.39 -1.35 13.85
C ILE A 12 15.78 -2.09 15.05
N PHE A 13 16.17 -3.35 15.21
CA PHE A 13 15.82 -4.18 16.35
C PHE A 13 17.01 -4.25 17.31
N ARG A 14 16.81 -3.93 18.59
CA ARG A 14 17.83 -4.08 19.64
C ARG A 14 17.29 -4.99 20.72
N PRO A 15 18.04 -6.00 21.20
CA PRO A 15 17.58 -6.87 22.27
C PRO A 15 17.13 -6.07 23.51
N ASN A 16 16.04 -6.50 24.12
CA ASN A 16 15.53 -5.99 25.37
C ASN A 16 15.70 -7.05 26.47
N MET A 17 16.95 -7.23 26.89
CA MET A 17 17.36 -8.26 27.86
C MET A 17 16.65 -8.16 29.21
N GLU A 18 16.07 -7.00 29.54
CA GLU A 18 15.27 -6.83 30.76
C GLU A 18 13.91 -7.55 30.70
N LYS A 19 13.37 -7.75 29.48
CA LYS A 19 12.09 -8.43 29.26
C LYS A 19 12.23 -9.88 28.82
N GLY A 20 13.34 -10.24 28.19
CA GLY A 20 13.63 -11.61 27.76
C GLY A 20 14.47 -11.68 26.49
N ASP A 21 14.91 -12.87 26.13
CA ASP A 21 15.81 -13.11 24.99
C ASP A 21 15.12 -12.86 23.62
N ASP A 22 13.80 -13.06 23.56
CA ASP A 22 12.96 -12.87 22.36
C ASP A 22 12.28 -11.49 22.32
N GLU A 23 12.70 -10.56 23.17
CA GLU A 23 12.12 -9.23 23.31
C GLU A 23 13.05 -8.17 22.71
N TYR A 24 12.47 -7.18 22.02
CA TYR A 24 13.23 -6.19 21.27
C TYR A 24 12.68 -4.78 21.48
N PHE A 25 13.57 -3.81 21.56
CA PHE A 25 13.26 -2.43 21.18
C PHE A 25 13.22 -2.34 19.67
N VAL A 26 12.19 -1.68 19.15
CA VAL A 26 11.97 -1.49 17.72
C VAL A 26 12.05 -0.02 17.40
N GLU A 27 12.81 0.32 16.38
CA GLU A 27 12.84 1.65 15.78
C GLU A 27 12.60 1.52 14.27
N LYS A 28 11.58 2.21 13.76
CA LYS A 28 11.22 2.23 12.35
C LYS A 28 11.46 3.63 11.80
N ARG A 29 12.23 3.72 10.72
CA ARG A 29 12.54 4.95 9.99
C ARG A 29 12.13 4.78 8.55
N ILE A 30 11.14 5.53 8.08
CA ILE A 30 10.66 5.44 6.71
C ILE A 30 10.60 6.80 6.02
N ARG A 31 10.67 6.76 4.70
CA ARG A 31 10.42 7.90 3.80
C ARG A 31 9.39 7.48 2.76
N TYR A 32 8.29 8.23 2.69
CA TYR A 32 7.27 8.12 1.66
C TYR A 32 7.74 8.76 0.34
N ALA A 33 7.15 8.31 -0.77
CA ALA A 33 7.43 8.84 -2.10
C ALA A 33 7.12 10.35 -2.23
N ASN A 34 6.18 10.87 -1.45
CA ASN A 34 5.88 12.31 -1.37
C ASN A 34 6.91 13.12 -0.55
N GLY A 35 7.97 12.47 -0.05
CA GLY A 35 9.03 13.10 0.74
C GLY A 35 8.80 13.11 2.25
N THR A 36 7.60 12.78 2.74
CA THR A 36 7.31 12.68 4.18
C THR A 36 8.21 11.63 4.83
N THR A 37 8.86 11.98 5.93
CA THR A 37 9.64 11.05 6.75
C THR A 37 8.92 10.76 8.06
N LEU A 38 9.08 9.54 8.55
CA LEU A 38 8.50 9.11 9.82
C LEU A 38 9.53 8.31 10.60
N ARG A 39 9.67 8.64 11.88
CA ARG A 39 10.43 7.86 12.86
C ARG A 39 9.49 7.45 13.99
N THR A 40 9.40 6.16 14.22
CA THR A 40 8.58 5.57 15.28
C THR A 40 9.40 4.59 16.10
N THR A 41 9.10 4.47 17.38
CA THR A 41 9.79 3.57 18.30
C THR A 41 8.78 2.80 19.13
N GLY A 42 9.17 1.62 19.60
CA GLY A 42 8.34 0.79 20.46
C GLY A 42 9.03 -0.50 20.84
N SER A 43 8.25 -1.56 21.00
CA SER A 43 8.75 -2.88 21.39
C SER A 43 8.17 -3.97 20.50
N GLY A 44 8.85 -5.10 20.40
CA GLY A 44 8.34 -6.28 19.74
C GLY A 44 8.87 -7.56 20.34
N THR A 45 8.16 -8.65 20.08
CA THR A 45 8.43 -9.99 20.57
C THR A 45 8.50 -10.93 19.37
N LEU A 46 9.48 -11.84 19.37
CA LEU A 46 9.60 -12.90 18.36
C LEU A 46 9.07 -14.22 18.91
N TYR A 47 7.83 -14.55 18.58
CA TYR A 47 7.23 -15.81 19.04
C TYR A 47 7.72 -16.98 18.19
N GLY A 48 8.15 -18.05 18.87
CA GLY A 48 8.56 -19.31 18.24
C GLY A 48 9.76 -19.20 17.30
N GLY A 49 10.47 -18.06 17.29
CA GLY A 49 11.60 -17.80 16.40
C GLY A 49 11.21 -17.29 14.99
N TYR A 50 9.93 -17.05 14.69
CA TYR A 50 9.50 -16.63 13.35
C TYR A 50 8.29 -15.68 13.32
N HIS A 51 7.49 -15.60 14.38
CA HIS A 51 6.34 -14.71 14.45
C HIS A 51 6.70 -13.41 15.17
N LEU A 52 7.09 -12.38 14.42
CA LEU A 52 7.34 -11.07 14.99
C LEU A 52 6.01 -10.32 15.21
N ARG A 53 5.80 -9.87 16.44
CA ARG A 53 4.72 -8.95 16.81
C ARG A 53 5.35 -7.70 17.39
N TYR A 54 4.95 -6.52 16.92
CA TYR A 54 5.44 -5.28 17.51
C TYR A 54 4.31 -4.30 17.78
N SER A 55 4.56 -3.36 18.68
CA SER A 55 3.74 -2.18 18.92
C SER A 55 4.64 -0.94 18.88
N LEU A 56 4.27 0.05 18.07
CA LEU A 56 4.98 1.32 17.93
C LEU A 56 4.14 2.47 18.49
N ALA A 57 4.82 3.43 19.12
CA ALA A 57 4.20 4.61 19.70
C ALA A 57 3.47 5.47 18.64
N PRO A 58 2.39 6.16 19.03
CA PRO A 58 1.68 7.06 18.14
C PRO A 58 2.56 8.24 17.68
N THR A 59 2.24 8.78 16.51
CA THR A 59 2.79 10.01 15.94
C THR A 59 1.65 10.95 15.53
N PRO A 60 1.94 12.20 15.14
CA PRO A 60 0.91 13.07 14.58
C PRO A 60 0.31 12.55 13.25
N LEU A 61 1.05 11.73 12.51
CA LEU A 61 0.62 11.18 11.21
C LEU A 61 -0.06 9.82 11.33
N THR A 62 0.27 9.06 12.38
CA THR A 62 -0.22 7.69 12.58
C THR A 62 -0.61 7.53 14.04
N GLY A 63 -1.73 6.88 14.34
CA GLY A 63 -2.02 6.44 15.71
C GLY A 63 -0.99 5.43 16.23
N ARG A 64 -1.27 4.82 17.38
CA ARG A 64 -0.51 3.65 17.84
C ARG A 64 -0.65 2.55 16.78
N VAL A 65 0.46 1.87 16.47
CA VAL A 65 0.51 0.87 15.39
C VAL A 65 0.92 -0.48 15.94
N GLU A 66 0.22 -1.53 15.54
CA GLU A 66 0.63 -2.93 15.73
C GLU A 66 1.13 -3.51 14.41
N GLY A 67 2.16 -4.35 14.49
CA GLY A 67 2.74 -5.07 13.37
C GLY A 67 2.68 -6.56 13.57
N VAL A 68 2.29 -7.28 12.51
CA VAL A 68 2.24 -8.74 12.45
C VAL A 68 3.04 -9.22 11.26
N PHE A 69 4.18 -9.83 11.56
CA PHE A 69 5.17 -10.26 10.57
C PHE A 69 5.59 -11.70 10.81
N ASN A 70 5.89 -12.39 9.72
CA ASN A 70 6.38 -13.76 9.73
C ASN A 70 7.72 -13.81 9.00
N LEU A 71 8.70 -14.47 9.61
CA LEU A 71 9.98 -14.80 8.99
C LEU A 71 9.79 -15.97 8.03
N ASP A 72 10.10 -15.76 6.76
CA ASP A 72 10.41 -16.85 5.84
C ASP A 72 11.89 -17.19 6.00
N THR A 73 12.18 -18.35 6.57
CA THR A 73 13.54 -18.83 6.83
C THR A 73 14.27 -19.29 5.56
N THR A 74 13.56 -19.52 4.46
CA THR A 74 14.17 -19.90 3.18
C THR A 74 14.91 -18.71 2.56
N VAL A 75 14.29 -17.53 2.64
CA VAL A 75 14.82 -16.29 2.06
C VAL A 75 15.29 -15.30 3.11
N MET A 76 15.27 -15.68 4.39
CA MET A 76 15.62 -14.88 5.56
C MET A 76 15.03 -13.47 5.51
N GLY A 77 13.71 -13.39 5.31
CA GLY A 77 12.96 -12.14 5.18
C GLY A 77 11.67 -12.15 5.98
N PHE A 78 11.32 -11.00 6.56
CA PHE A 78 10.03 -10.82 7.21
C PHE A 78 9.02 -10.26 6.22
N TYR A 79 7.79 -10.79 6.27
CA TYR A 79 6.66 -10.33 5.49
C TYR A 79 5.45 -10.17 6.39
N GLY A 80 4.69 -9.11 6.19
CA GLY A 80 3.55 -8.86 7.05
C GLY A 80 2.88 -7.54 6.82
N LYS A 81 2.03 -7.20 7.78
CA LYS A 81 1.24 -5.98 7.76
C LYS A 81 1.31 -5.31 9.12
N TRP A 82 1.23 -3.99 9.10
CA TRP A 82 0.93 -3.21 10.28
C TRP A 82 -0.37 -2.44 10.09
N TRP A 83 -1.06 -2.12 11.18
CA TRP A 83 -2.28 -1.30 11.18
C TRP A 83 -2.31 -0.34 12.37
N THR A 84 -3.09 0.73 12.27
CA THR A 84 -3.38 1.61 13.41
C THR A 84 -4.37 0.93 14.35
N GLU A 85 -4.03 0.81 15.64
CA GLU A 85 -4.90 0.16 16.65
C GLU A 85 -6.23 0.90 16.83
N ILE A 86 -6.18 2.22 16.80
CA ILE A 86 -7.36 3.06 16.97
C ILE A 86 -7.89 3.37 15.58
N GLN A 87 -9.19 3.15 15.41
CA GLN A 87 -10.02 3.53 14.24
C GLN A 87 -10.08 2.55 13.05
N ASP A 88 -9.32 1.44 13.02
CA ASP A 88 -9.29 0.42 11.93
C ASP A 88 -9.67 1.00 10.55
N THR A 89 -9.00 2.08 10.15
CA THR A 89 -9.43 2.90 9.03
C THR A 89 -9.06 2.30 7.69
N ASN A 90 -8.68 1.01 7.63
CA ASN A 90 -7.95 0.45 6.49
C ASN A 90 -6.63 1.21 6.20
N ALA A 91 -6.08 1.93 7.19
CA ALA A 91 -4.74 2.51 7.16
C ALA A 91 -3.72 1.47 7.64
N TYR A 92 -3.17 0.75 6.68
CA TYR A 92 -2.17 -0.30 6.92
C TYR A 92 -0.97 -0.15 5.97
N GLY A 93 0.09 -0.89 6.25
CA GLY A 93 1.19 -1.06 5.33
C GLY A 93 1.57 -2.52 5.16
N ASP A 94 1.54 -2.98 3.92
CA ASP A 94 2.16 -4.23 3.51
C ASP A 94 3.66 -4.00 3.41
N GLU A 95 4.44 -4.81 4.11
CA GLU A 95 5.88 -4.62 4.22
C GLU A 95 6.64 -5.91 4.09
N SER A 96 7.84 -5.78 3.55
CA SER A 96 8.87 -6.79 3.60
C SER A 96 10.17 -6.12 4.01
N PHE A 97 10.93 -6.76 4.89
CA PHE A 97 12.25 -6.29 5.27
C PHE A 97 13.21 -7.46 5.47
N TYR A 98 14.49 -7.16 5.19
CA TYR A 98 15.57 -8.12 5.13
C TYR A 98 16.77 -7.56 5.89
N MET A 99 17.60 -8.45 6.39
CA MET A 99 18.84 -8.06 7.06
C MET A 99 19.74 -7.29 6.08
N GLU A 100 20.22 -6.12 6.51
CA GLU A 100 21.11 -5.26 5.74
C GLU A 100 22.40 -5.98 5.31
N THR A 101 22.90 -6.87 6.17
CA THR A 101 24.08 -7.71 5.93
C THR A 101 23.81 -8.97 5.10
N GLY A 102 22.56 -9.16 4.65
CA GLY A 102 22.16 -10.28 3.82
C GLY A 102 22.77 -10.24 2.42
N SER A 103 22.51 -11.31 1.65
CA SER A 103 22.87 -11.36 0.23
C SER A 103 22.18 -10.23 -0.54
N PRO A 104 22.85 -9.62 -1.55
CA PRO A 104 22.27 -8.60 -2.40
C PRO A 104 20.89 -8.99 -2.92
N ARG A 105 19.88 -8.15 -2.73
CA ARG A 105 18.53 -8.41 -3.25
C ARG A 105 17.73 -7.15 -3.48
N VAL A 106 16.86 -7.16 -4.48
CA VAL A 106 15.78 -6.19 -4.65
C VAL A 106 14.47 -6.90 -4.31
N PHE A 107 13.66 -6.24 -3.50
CA PHE A 107 12.40 -6.78 -3.02
C PHE A 107 11.22 -5.82 -3.21
N ALA A 108 11.47 -4.60 -3.65
CA ALA A 108 10.41 -3.71 -4.10
C ALA A 108 10.83 -2.84 -5.29
N LEU A 109 9.84 -2.48 -6.11
CA LEU A 109 9.96 -1.49 -7.17
C LEU A 109 8.78 -0.51 -7.12
N PHE A 110 9.06 0.79 -7.36
CA PHE A 110 8.07 1.86 -7.37
C PHE A 110 8.37 2.87 -8.50
N PRO A 111 7.37 3.41 -9.23
CA PRO A 111 5.96 3.00 -9.17
C PRO A 111 5.78 1.55 -9.63
N LYS A 112 4.65 0.93 -9.29
CA LYS A 112 4.30 -0.43 -9.73
C LYS A 112 3.85 -0.47 -11.18
N SER A 113 3.49 0.69 -11.76
CA SER A 113 3.16 0.79 -13.18
C SER A 113 3.76 2.02 -13.86
N ILE A 114 4.13 1.87 -15.13
CA ILE A 114 4.58 2.95 -16.02
C ILE A 114 3.86 2.90 -17.36
N LYS A 115 3.78 4.04 -18.04
CA LYS A 115 3.19 4.12 -19.37
C LYS A 115 4.16 3.63 -20.44
N ALA A 116 3.66 2.92 -21.45
CA ALA A 116 4.39 2.61 -22.67
C ALA A 116 4.55 3.89 -23.51
N SER A 117 5.67 4.60 -23.32
CA SER A 117 5.96 5.88 -23.97
C SER A 117 7.45 6.07 -24.26
N ASP A 118 7.74 7.00 -25.17
CA ASP A 118 9.10 7.48 -25.43
C ASP A 118 9.67 8.34 -24.29
N GLU A 119 8.79 8.94 -23.48
CA GLU A 119 9.19 9.70 -22.30
C GLU A 119 9.74 8.77 -21.20
N PRO A 120 10.97 9.03 -20.71
CA PRO A 120 11.53 8.31 -19.57
C PRO A 120 10.76 8.59 -18.29
N GLN A 121 10.56 7.55 -17.49
CA GLN A 121 9.88 7.59 -16.19
C GLN A 121 10.82 7.06 -15.10
N ALA A 122 10.84 7.74 -13.96
CA ALA A 122 11.64 7.32 -12.82
C ALA A 122 11.10 6.02 -12.21
N VAL A 123 11.95 5.01 -12.08
CA VAL A 123 11.69 3.77 -11.37
C VAL A 123 12.73 3.59 -10.27
N THR A 124 12.23 3.42 -9.05
CA THR A 124 13.02 3.18 -7.84
C THR A 124 12.98 1.69 -7.52
N LEU A 125 14.15 1.07 -7.44
CA LEU A 125 14.37 -0.28 -6.91
C LEU A 125 14.80 -0.16 -5.45
N VAL A 126 14.19 -0.95 -4.57
CA VAL A 126 14.48 -1.00 -3.13
C VAL A 126 14.97 -2.39 -2.78
N GLY A 127 16.08 -2.42 -2.06
CA GLY A 127 16.83 -3.64 -1.77
C GLY A 127 17.68 -3.54 -0.52
N VAL A 128 18.53 -4.55 -0.33
CA VAL A 128 19.64 -4.53 0.62
C VAL A 128 20.91 -4.97 -0.10
N ASN A 129 22.05 -4.40 0.30
CA ASN A 129 23.38 -4.75 -0.19
C ASN A 129 23.48 -4.75 -1.73
N LEU A 130 22.79 -3.82 -2.39
CA LEU A 130 22.82 -3.68 -3.84
C LEU A 130 24.20 -3.18 -4.28
N PRO A 131 24.81 -3.80 -5.31
CA PRO A 131 26.05 -3.28 -5.86
C PRO A 131 25.79 -1.94 -6.57
N GLU A 132 26.87 -1.23 -6.89
CA GLU A 132 26.77 -0.11 -7.83
C GLU A 132 26.30 -0.63 -9.20
N LEU A 133 25.19 -0.07 -9.70
CA LEU A 133 24.52 -0.49 -10.93
C LEU A 133 24.65 0.55 -12.02
N SER A 134 24.90 0.07 -13.22
CA SER A 134 24.80 0.79 -14.48
C SER A 134 23.50 0.45 -15.20
N PRO A 135 23.07 1.24 -16.21
CA PRO A 135 21.88 0.93 -16.99
C PRO A 135 21.91 -0.46 -17.65
N SER A 136 23.08 -0.97 -18.02
CA SER A 136 23.21 -2.29 -18.64
C SER A 136 22.93 -3.43 -17.67
N ASP A 137 23.06 -3.23 -16.37
CA ASP A 137 22.89 -4.28 -15.36
C ASP A 137 21.41 -4.55 -15.08
N ILE A 138 20.52 -3.58 -15.33
CA ILE A 138 19.09 -3.71 -15.03
C ILE A 138 18.35 -4.10 -16.31
N LYS A 139 17.81 -5.32 -16.36
CA LYS A 139 17.14 -5.90 -17.51
C LYS A 139 15.68 -6.21 -17.20
N PHE A 140 14.81 -5.91 -18.15
CA PHE A 140 13.44 -6.39 -18.18
C PHE A 140 13.32 -7.55 -19.15
N ASP A 141 12.29 -8.38 -18.98
CA ASP A 141 11.98 -9.46 -19.92
C ASP A 141 11.55 -8.96 -21.31
N ASP A 142 10.90 -7.80 -21.38
CA ASP A 142 10.61 -7.10 -22.63
C ASP A 142 11.78 -6.17 -23.01
N PRO A 143 12.46 -6.41 -24.15
CA PRO A 143 13.60 -5.60 -24.59
C PRO A 143 13.24 -4.17 -25.01
N ALA A 144 11.95 -3.86 -25.18
CA ALA A 144 11.47 -2.51 -25.41
C ALA A 144 11.48 -1.64 -24.12
N ILE A 145 11.49 -2.27 -22.94
CA ILE A 145 11.66 -1.58 -21.66
C ILE A 145 13.15 -1.38 -21.42
N LYS A 146 13.61 -0.14 -21.57
CA LYS A 146 15.02 0.22 -21.52
C LYS A 146 15.30 1.14 -20.34
N VAL A 147 16.25 0.73 -19.50
CA VAL A 147 16.89 1.61 -18.54
C VAL A 147 17.88 2.48 -19.31
N ILE A 148 17.61 3.78 -19.36
CA ILE A 148 18.44 4.72 -20.12
C ILE A 148 19.50 5.39 -19.24
N GLN A 149 19.23 5.49 -17.94
CA GLN A 149 20.10 6.15 -16.98
C GLN A 149 19.86 5.58 -15.58
N VAL A 150 20.92 5.47 -14.78
CA VAL A 150 20.83 5.28 -13.33
C VAL A 150 21.22 6.61 -12.69
N GLU A 151 20.24 7.28 -12.07
CA GLU A 151 20.42 8.59 -11.45
C GLU A 151 21.04 8.48 -10.06
N LYS A 152 20.68 7.41 -9.35
CA LYS A 152 21.20 7.10 -8.03
C LYS A 152 21.43 5.61 -7.95
N SER A 153 22.63 5.21 -7.54
CA SER A 153 22.92 3.84 -7.15
C SER A 153 23.42 3.84 -5.71
N GLY A 154 22.72 3.12 -4.84
CA GLY A 154 23.14 2.91 -3.46
C GLY A 154 22.72 1.53 -2.98
N GLU A 155 23.23 1.14 -1.83
CA GLU A 155 23.10 -0.24 -1.33
C GLU A 155 21.66 -0.64 -1.01
N ASN A 156 20.78 0.31 -0.67
CA ASN A 156 19.39 0.03 -0.34
C ASN A 156 18.39 0.57 -1.38
N VAL A 157 18.82 1.50 -2.23
CA VAL A 157 17.96 2.20 -3.18
C VAL A 157 18.71 2.53 -4.45
N VAL A 158 18.13 2.15 -5.58
CA VAL A 158 18.57 2.55 -6.93
C VAL A 158 17.43 3.30 -7.61
N VAL A 159 17.71 4.48 -8.17
CA VAL A 159 16.74 5.25 -8.96
C VAL A 159 17.23 5.29 -10.40
N CYS A 160 16.39 4.86 -11.32
CA CYS A 160 16.71 4.80 -12.74
C CYS A 160 15.62 5.44 -13.60
N GLN A 161 16.01 5.95 -14.76
CA GLN A 161 15.09 6.43 -15.78
C GLN A 161 14.82 5.30 -16.77
N VAL A 162 13.55 4.94 -16.90
CA VAL A 162 13.06 3.81 -17.71
C VAL A 162 12.19 4.34 -18.85
N ARG A 163 12.54 3.99 -20.08
CA ARG A 163 11.73 4.26 -21.27
C ARG A 163 11.08 2.96 -21.73
N ALA A 164 9.77 2.97 -21.93
CA ALA A 164 8.98 1.78 -22.32
C ALA A 164 8.32 1.96 -23.70
N ALA A 165 9.02 2.61 -24.63
CA ALA A 165 8.52 2.86 -25.98
C ALA A 165 8.34 1.53 -26.74
N GLY A 166 7.11 1.24 -27.16
CA GLY A 166 6.77 0.01 -27.87
C GLY A 166 6.74 -1.25 -27.00
N ALA A 167 6.86 -1.11 -25.67
CA ALA A 167 6.72 -2.21 -24.74
C ALA A 167 5.30 -2.80 -24.80
N GLN A 168 5.22 -4.11 -24.58
CA GLN A 168 3.95 -4.81 -24.47
C GLN A 168 3.21 -4.37 -23.21
N GLU A 169 1.89 -4.45 -23.28
CA GLU A 169 1.05 -4.17 -22.12
C GLU A 169 0.97 -5.43 -21.25
N GLY A 170 1.19 -5.27 -19.95
CA GLY A 170 1.21 -6.39 -19.01
C GLY A 170 2.24 -6.22 -17.89
N GLN A 171 2.45 -7.32 -17.16
CA GLN A 171 3.44 -7.40 -16.09
C GLN A 171 4.78 -7.90 -16.62
N HIS A 172 5.84 -7.20 -16.25
CA HIS A 172 7.21 -7.45 -16.70
C HIS A 172 8.13 -7.70 -15.52
N SER A 173 8.86 -8.80 -15.59
CA SER A 173 9.89 -9.12 -14.61
C SER A 173 11.13 -8.25 -14.83
N VAL A 174 11.81 -7.92 -13.73
CA VAL A 174 13.09 -7.22 -13.73
C VAL A 174 14.17 -8.11 -13.09
N LYS A 175 15.33 -8.11 -13.71
CA LYS A 175 16.53 -8.84 -13.30
C LYS A 175 17.70 -7.88 -13.23
N ILE A 176 18.51 -8.01 -12.19
CA ILE A 176 19.79 -7.33 -12.08
C ILE A 176 20.89 -8.32 -12.40
N MET A 177 21.60 -8.05 -13.49
CA MET A 177 22.71 -8.81 -14.02
C MET A 177 23.99 -8.06 -13.67
N SER A 178 24.54 -8.29 -12.48
CA SER A 178 25.85 -7.73 -12.09
C SER A 178 26.76 -8.83 -11.59
N ALA A 179 28.04 -8.78 -11.96
CA ALA A 179 29.05 -9.73 -11.51
C ALA A 179 29.21 -9.78 -9.96
N LYS A 180 28.71 -8.76 -9.25
CA LYS A 180 28.69 -8.67 -7.79
C LYS A 180 27.38 -9.18 -7.14
N CYS A 181 26.41 -9.63 -7.93
CA CYS A 181 25.13 -10.16 -7.46
C CYS A 181 25.17 -11.63 -7.02
N GLY A 182 26.34 -12.29 -7.09
CA GLY A 182 26.54 -13.60 -6.48
C GLY A 182 26.55 -13.52 -4.94
N ASP A 183 26.26 -14.64 -4.29
CA ASP A 183 26.45 -14.79 -2.85
C ASP A 183 27.86 -14.28 -2.44
N PRO A 184 28.01 -13.50 -1.36
CA PRO A 184 29.31 -13.03 -0.87
C PRO A 184 30.36 -14.15 -0.68
N ALA A 185 29.93 -15.38 -0.39
CA ALA A 185 30.80 -16.57 -0.31
C ALA A 185 31.10 -17.20 -1.70
N SER A 186 30.34 -16.82 -2.72
CA SER A 186 30.41 -17.28 -4.11
C SER A 186 31.12 -16.26 -5.02
N ARG A 187 32.26 -15.70 -4.57
CA ARG A 187 33.08 -14.79 -5.39
C ARG A 187 33.52 -15.49 -6.67
N GLY A 188 32.90 -15.15 -7.80
CA GLY A 188 33.29 -15.64 -9.13
C GLY A 188 32.21 -16.35 -9.95
N VAL A 189 30.96 -16.44 -9.46
CA VAL A 189 29.82 -16.90 -10.27
C VAL A 189 28.99 -15.69 -10.68
N GLU A 190 28.79 -15.48 -11.99
CA GLU A 190 27.82 -14.50 -12.50
C GLU A 190 26.42 -14.88 -12.00
N GLY A 191 25.98 -14.25 -10.91
CA GLY A 191 24.63 -14.37 -10.37
C GLY A 191 23.74 -13.25 -10.87
N PHE A 192 22.43 -13.45 -10.85
CA PHE A 192 21.45 -12.39 -11.06
C PHE A 192 20.55 -12.26 -9.84
N ILE A 193 20.20 -11.02 -9.48
CA ILE A 193 19.12 -10.77 -8.52
C ILE A 193 17.82 -10.74 -9.32
N SER A 194 16.95 -11.72 -9.09
CA SER A 194 15.55 -11.61 -9.50
C SER A 194 14.78 -10.90 -8.40
N LEU A 195 13.89 -9.98 -8.79
CA LEU A 195 12.88 -9.52 -7.85
C LEU A 195 11.99 -10.71 -7.49
N SER A 196 11.91 -11.00 -6.19
CA SER A 196 11.28 -12.23 -5.66
C SER A 196 9.76 -12.19 -5.65
N ALA A 197 9.15 -11.00 -5.78
CA ALA A 197 7.70 -10.85 -5.72
C ALA A 197 7.11 -9.71 -6.58
N ASP A 198 7.92 -8.78 -7.06
CA ASP A 198 7.43 -7.57 -7.73
C ASP A 198 7.77 -7.55 -9.22
N VAL A 199 6.74 -7.19 -10.00
CA VAL A 199 6.78 -7.00 -11.45
C VAL A 199 6.39 -5.56 -11.78
N LEU A 200 6.98 -5.02 -12.84
CA LEU A 200 6.61 -3.71 -13.36
C LEU A 200 5.44 -3.87 -14.32
N THR A 201 4.34 -3.19 -14.05
CA THR A 201 3.19 -3.18 -14.97
C THR A 201 3.41 -2.09 -16.02
N VAL A 202 3.39 -2.45 -17.30
CA VAL A 202 3.41 -1.49 -18.41
C VAL A 202 2.00 -1.40 -18.99
N TYR A 203 1.51 -0.17 -19.18
CA TYR A 203 0.18 0.10 -19.73
C TYR A 203 0.24 1.11 -20.87
N LYS A 204 -0.68 1.03 -21.84
CA LYS A 204 -0.69 1.97 -22.98
C LYS A 204 -1.47 3.23 -22.68
N LYS A 205 -2.62 3.08 -22.02
CA LYS A 205 -3.53 4.18 -21.71
C LYS A 205 -4.29 3.90 -20.43
N LEU A 206 -4.74 4.97 -19.80
CA LEU A 206 -5.77 4.92 -18.78
C LEU A 206 -7.13 4.74 -19.46
N ASP A 207 -7.82 3.66 -19.10
CA ASP A 207 -9.17 3.33 -19.59
C ASP A 207 -10.25 3.62 -18.53
N GLY A 208 -9.91 3.53 -17.25
CA GLY A 208 -10.83 3.82 -16.17
C GLY A 208 -10.14 3.97 -14.82
N ILE A 209 -10.95 4.07 -13.77
CA ILE A 209 -10.47 4.03 -12.39
C ILE A 209 -11.32 3.06 -11.58
N LYS A 210 -10.72 2.41 -10.60
CA LYS A 210 -11.39 1.49 -9.67
C LYS A 210 -11.11 1.91 -8.23
N VAL A 211 -12.12 1.82 -7.38
CA VAL A 211 -12.04 2.22 -5.96
C VAL A 211 -11.80 0.98 -5.12
N PHE A 212 -10.80 1.06 -4.24
CA PHE A 212 -10.45 0.00 -3.30
C PHE A 212 -10.53 0.51 -1.85
N PRO A 213 -11.05 -0.27 -0.89
CA PRO A 213 -11.74 -1.55 -1.11
C PRO A 213 -13.07 -1.34 -1.85
N GLU A 214 -13.59 -2.39 -2.51
CA GLU A 214 -14.89 -2.32 -3.21
C GLU A 214 -16.08 -2.22 -2.23
N LEU A 215 -15.90 -2.73 -1.02
CA LEU A 215 -16.83 -2.60 0.10
C LEU A 215 -16.02 -2.20 1.35
N GLY A 216 -16.34 -1.04 1.91
CA GLY A 216 -15.82 -0.56 3.18
C GLY A 216 -16.84 -0.73 4.30
N ARG A 217 -16.35 -0.95 5.53
CA ARG A 217 -17.17 -0.90 6.75
C ARG A 217 -16.63 0.15 7.70
N ALA A 218 -17.39 1.21 7.92
CA ALA A 218 -17.16 2.19 8.96
C ALA A 218 -18.03 1.89 10.19
N ARG A 219 -17.62 2.33 11.37
CA ARG A 219 -18.42 2.21 12.60
C ARG A 219 -18.60 3.56 13.28
N VAL A 220 -19.82 3.88 13.66
CA VAL A 220 -20.13 5.10 14.42
C VAL A 220 -19.50 5.06 15.81
N SER A 221 -19.41 6.21 16.47
CA SER A 221 -18.84 6.29 17.81
C SER A 221 -19.86 5.99 18.92
N CYS A 222 -19.40 5.44 20.04
CA CYS A 222 -20.14 5.37 21.31
C CYS A 222 -19.28 5.92 22.46
N GLY A 223 -18.72 7.11 22.24
CA GLY A 223 -17.85 7.81 23.18
C GLY A 223 -16.38 7.35 23.13
N ALA A 224 -15.59 7.81 24.11
CA ALA A 224 -14.13 7.63 24.09
C ALA A 224 -13.67 6.17 24.11
N ALA A 225 -14.45 5.26 24.72
CA ALA A 225 -14.16 3.83 24.76
C ALA A 225 -14.40 3.14 23.40
N TYR A 226 -15.25 3.73 22.55
CA TYR A 226 -15.62 3.22 21.23
C TYR A 226 -15.55 4.37 20.22
N PRO A 227 -14.35 4.85 19.88
CA PRO A 227 -14.17 5.93 18.91
C PRO A 227 -14.67 5.51 17.52
N PRO A 228 -14.99 6.48 16.64
CA PRO A 228 -15.44 6.15 15.29
C PRO A 228 -14.34 5.38 14.53
N GLN A 229 -14.76 4.44 13.70
CA GLN A 229 -13.87 3.69 12.81
C GLN A 229 -14.18 4.08 11.38
N GLY A 230 -13.17 4.60 10.69
CA GLY A 230 -13.30 5.08 9.31
C GLY A 230 -12.98 4.00 8.28
N VAL A 231 -12.93 4.40 7.01
CA VAL A 231 -12.40 3.59 5.91
C VAL A 231 -11.63 4.49 4.95
N GLN A 232 -10.38 4.13 4.70
CA GLN A 232 -9.53 4.71 3.69
C GLN A 232 -9.77 3.99 2.37
N PHE A 233 -10.30 4.73 1.41
CA PHE A 233 -10.45 4.32 0.02
C PHE A 233 -9.30 4.88 -0.83
N VAL A 234 -8.96 4.16 -1.90
CA VAL A 234 -7.97 4.57 -2.90
C VAL A 234 -8.55 4.35 -4.28
N ALA A 235 -8.55 5.38 -5.12
CA ALA A 235 -8.85 5.25 -6.53
C ALA A 235 -7.56 4.89 -7.27
N ARG A 236 -7.53 3.76 -7.98
CA ARG A 236 -6.40 3.35 -8.82
C ARG A 236 -6.81 3.37 -10.28
N GLY A 237 -5.87 3.73 -11.15
CA GLY A 237 -6.08 3.64 -12.59
C GLY A 237 -6.28 2.20 -13.04
N VAL A 238 -6.98 2.03 -14.15
CA VAL A 238 -7.20 0.73 -14.81
C VAL A 238 -6.87 0.87 -16.29
N ALA A 239 -6.06 -0.06 -16.80
CA ALA A 239 -5.97 -0.32 -18.23
C ALA A 239 -6.72 -1.61 -18.54
N ALA A 240 -7.52 -1.60 -19.61
CA ALA A 240 -8.50 -2.65 -19.94
C ALA A 240 -7.88 -3.92 -20.56
N GLY A 241 -6.58 -4.13 -20.36
CA GLY A 241 -5.87 -5.30 -20.87
C GLY A 241 -5.92 -5.47 -22.39
N LYS A 242 -5.77 -6.72 -22.82
CA LYS A 242 -5.72 -7.11 -24.23
C LYS A 242 -7.10 -7.17 -24.86
N ASP A 243 -8.13 -7.47 -24.07
CA ASP A 243 -9.51 -7.57 -24.56
C ASP A 243 -10.21 -6.22 -24.71
N GLY A 244 -9.63 -5.16 -24.12
CA GLY A 244 -10.09 -3.78 -24.21
C GLY A 244 -11.34 -3.50 -23.38
N LYS A 245 -11.71 -4.36 -22.43
CA LYS A 245 -12.91 -4.24 -21.58
C LYS A 245 -12.53 -4.15 -20.11
N ILE A 246 -13.01 -3.10 -19.44
CA ILE A 246 -12.89 -2.99 -17.98
C ILE A 246 -13.82 -4.00 -17.31
N GLY A 247 -13.35 -4.62 -16.23
CA GLY A 247 -14.07 -5.57 -15.39
C GLY A 247 -13.76 -7.02 -15.72
N THR A 248 -12.69 -7.30 -16.47
CA THR A 248 -12.27 -8.63 -16.88
C THR A 248 -10.97 -9.05 -16.17
N ASN A 249 -10.56 -10.30 -16.35
CA ASN A 249 -9.41 -10.87 -15.64
C ASN A 249 -8.06 -10.34 -16.14
N ASP A 250 -7.99 -9.70 -17.30
CA ASP A 250 -6.77 -9.12 -17.86
C ASP A 250 -6.64 -7.62 -17.61
N ASP A 251 -7.55 -7.02 -16.83
CA ASP A 251 -7.42 -5.66 -16.31
C ASP A 251 -6.11 -5.49 -15.54
N LEU A 252 -5.39 -4.42 -15.86
CA LEU A 252 -4.19 -4.02 -15.15
C LEU A 252 -4.55 -2.91 -14.16
N ILE A 253 -4.35 -3.18 -12.86
CA ILE A 253 -4.49 -2.16 -11.81
C ILE A 253 -3.21 -1.32 -11.75
N LEU A 254 -3.35 -0.04 -12.04
CA LEU A 254 -2.26 0.91 -12.17
C LEU A 254 -2.00 1.68 -10.86
N GLU A 255 -1.22 2.75 -10.95
CA GLU A 255 -0.97 3.67 -9.84
C GLU A 255 -2.26 4.30 -9.28
N PRO A 256 -2.26 4.66 -7.98
CA PRO A 256 -3.28 5.55 -7.42
C PRO A 256 -3.38 6.86 -8.20
N VAL A 257 -4.61 7.34 -8.38
CA VAL A 257 -4.89 8.64 -8.99
C VAL A 257 -5.35 9.64 -7.93
N ASN A 258 -5.07 10.92 -8.14
CA ASN A 258 -5.57 11.99 -7.27
C ASN A 258 -7.04 12.31 -7.60
N ALA A 259 -7.94 11.45 -7.11
CA ALA A 259 -9.37 11.57 -7.37
C ALA A 259 -10.07 12.58 -6.45
N LYS A 260 -11.14 13.16 -6.96
CA LYS A 260 -12.15 13.87 -6.15
C LYS A 260 -13.14 12.86 -5.59
N TRP A 261 -13.52 13.01 -4.34
CA TRP A 261 -14.37 12.08 -3.61
C TRP A 261 -15.73 12.68 -3.30
N GLN A 262 -16.79 11.89 -3.47
CA GLN A 262 -18.16 12.25 -3.12
C GLN A 262 -18.89 11.03 -2.55
N LEU A 263 -19.81 11.28 -1.62
CA LEU A 263 -20.77 10.26 -1.18
C LEU A 263 -22.02 10.31 -2.05
N GLU A 264 -22.64 9.15 -2.27
CA GLU A 264 -23.88 9.01 -3.02
C GLU A 264 -24.84 8.08 -2.29
N GLU A 265 -26.14 8.35 -2.45
CA GLU A 265 -27.18 7.46 -1.95
C GLU A 265 -27.09 6.10 -2.65
N TYR A 266 -27.22 5.02 -1.88
CA TYR A 266 -27.29 3.67 -2.42
C TYR A 266 -28.59 3.00 -1.97
N LYS A 267 -29.62 3.12 -2.80
CA LYS A 267 -30.96 2.62 -2.47
C LYS A 267 -31.02 1.10 -2.59
N THR A 268 -31.26 0.44 -1.47
CA THR A 268 -31.56 -1.00 -1.37
C THR A 268 -33.04 -1.27 -1.14
N ARG A 269 -33.79 -0.27 -0.68
CA ARG A 269 -35.24 -0.34 -0.43
C ARG A 269 -35.94 0.98 -0.72
N GLU A 270 -37.26 0.93 -0.74
CA GLU A 270 -38.10 2.12 -0.84
C GLU A 270 -37.85 3.04 0.36
N ASN A 271 -37.71 4.34 0.09
CA ASN A 271 -37.40 5.38 1.08
C ASN A 271 -36.02 5.28 1.76
N ASP A 272 -35.02 4.61 1.17
CA ASP A 272 -33.63 4.76 1.63
C ASP A 272 -33.16 6.21 1.44
N ASP A 273 -32.82 6.84 2.56
CA ASP A 273 -32.29 8.18 2.72
C ASP A 273 -31.04 8.18 3.62
N ASP A 274 -30.27 7.09 3.61
CA ASP A 274 -29.11 6.90 4.47
C ASP A 274 -28.08 8.02 4.26
N LEU A 275 -27.92 8.52 3.04
CA LEU A 275 -27.03 9.65 2.76
C LEU A 275 -27.43 10.90 3.56
N LYS A 276 -28.72 11.17 3.80
CA LYS A 276 -29.17 12.33 4.59
C LYS A 276 -28.51 12.37 5.96
N TYR A 277 -28.30 11.21 6.57
CA TYR A 277 -27.75 11.06 7.92
C TYR A 277 -26.23 10.84 7.92
N LEU A 278 -25.66 10.39 6.80
CA LEU A 278 -24.25 10.00 6.69
C LEU A 278 -23.40 10.99 5.88
N ASN A 279 -24.01 11.98 5.22
CA ASN A 279 -23.31 12.88 4.33
C ASN A 279 -22.30 13.76 5.07
N GLN A 280 -21.05 13.68 4.64
CA GLN A 280 -19.94 14.48 5.15
C GLN A 280 -18.77 14.49 4.15
N PRO A 281 -17.79 15.39 4.33
CA PRO A 281 -16.60 15.40 3.50
C PRO A 281 -15.80 14.09 3.60
N VAL A 282 -15.39 13.56 2.44
CA VAL A 282 -14.40 12.49 2.34
C VAL A 282 -13.04 13.14 2.05
N ILE A 283 -12.10 13.04 2.99
CA ILE A 283 -10.83 13.74 2.90
C ILE A 283 -9.77 12.78 2.35
N ASN A 284 -9.29 13.02 1.13
CA ASN A 284 -8.27 12.17 0.47
C ASN A 284 -8.64 10.68 0.46
N GLY A 285 -9.93 10.37 0.27
CA GLY A 285 -10.46 9.01 0.28
C GLY A 285 -10.74 8.43 1.67
N LEU A 286 -10.40 9.13 2.75
CA LEU A 286 -10.78 8.74 4.11
C LEU A 286 -12.19 9.22 4.43
N TYR A 287 -13.08 8.27 4.68
CA TYR A 287 -14.37 8.51 5.31
C TYR A 287 -14.27 8.16 6.80
N THR A 288 -14.63 9.07 7.70
CA THR A 288 -14.72 8.80 9.14
C THR A 288 -16.10 9.21 9.61
N PRO A 289 -16.95 8.30 10.11
CA PRO A 289 -18.31 8.63 10.53
C PRO A 289 -18.31 9.69 11.64
N PHE A 290 -19.10 10.75 11.46
CA PHE A 290 -19.29 11.79 12.48
C PHE A 290 -20.44 11.47 13.46
N THR A 291 -21.34 10.58 13.04
CA THR A 291 -22.50 10.17 13.81
C THR A 291 -22.10 9.32 15.02
N THR A 292 -23.04 9.17 15.95
CA THR A 292 -22.88 8.34 17.14
C THR A 292 -23.89 7.18 17.11
N TYR A 293 -23.74 6.25 18.05
CA TYR A 293 -24.72 5.21 18.38
C TYR A 293 -26.02 5.78 19.02
N GLY A 294 -26.20 7.10 19.03
CA GLY A 294 -27.40 7.74 19.56
C GLY A 294 -28.57 7.70 18.57
N PRO A 295 -29.82 7.59 19.07
CA PRO A 295 -31.01 7.63 18.22
C PRO A 295 -31.16 8.99 17.53
N ILE A 296 -31.60 9.00 16.28
CA ILE A 296 -31.89 10.21 15.51
C ILE A 296 -33.39 10.46 15.50
N GLU A 297 -33.85 11.54 16.16
CA GLU A 297 -35.29 11.79 16.42
C GLU A 297 -36.16 11.84 15.16
N ASP A 298 -35.66 12.42 14.07
CA ASP A 298 -36.40 12.56 12.82
C ASP A 298 -36.20 11.37 11.86
N ARG A 299 -35.46 10.33 12.26
CA ARG A 299 -35.27 9.11 11.47
C ARG A 299 -36.37 8.09 11.78
N PRO A 300 -36.94 7.38 10.78
CA PRO A 300 -37.93 6.33 11.04
C PRO A 300 -37.43 5.32 12.07
N GLN A 301 -38.28 5.01 13.06
CA GLN A 301 -37.95 4.18 14.23
C GLN A 301 -36.83 4.71 15.14
N ARG A 302 -36.46 5.99 15.01
CA ARG A 302 -35.38 6.65 15.75
C ARG A 302 -34.03 5.93 15.61
N ARG A 303 -33.78 5.35 14.43
CA ARG A 303 -32.52 4.64 14.11
C ARG A 303 -31.31 5.56 14.28
N GLU A 304 -30.18 4.96 14.59
CA GLU A 304 -28.86 5.57 14.74
C GLU A 304 -28.34 6.09 13.39
N GLY A 305 -27.19 6.75 13.36
CA GLY A 305 -26.56 7.22 12.12
C GLY A 305 -25.81 6.13 11.35
N VAL A 306 -26.49 5.04 11.01
CA VAL A 306 -25.99 3.85 10.28
C VAL A 306 -26.67 3.69 8.93
N GLY A 307 -26.10 2.94 7.99
CA GLY A 307 -26.70 2.74 6.67
C GLY A 307 -25.72 2.27 5.60
N LEU A 308 -26.22 2.10 4.38
CA LEU A 308 -25.42 1.74 3.22
C LEU A 308 -25.44 2.88 2.20
N ILE A 309 -24.27 3.44 1.92
CA ILE A 309 -24.07 4.47 0.90
C ILE A 309 -23.01 4.01 -0.10
N ALA A 310 -22.90 4.74 -1.21
CA ALA A 310 -21.81 4.58 -2.14
C ALA A 310 -20.79 5.71 -1.95
N ILE A 311 -19.52 5.40 -2.20
CA ILE A 311 -18.46 6.39 -2.35
C ILE A 311 -18.03 6.41 -3.81
N ARG A 312 -18.06 7.59 -4.43
CA ARG A 312 -17.59 7.83 -5.79
C ARG A 312 -16.24 8.52 -5.75
N ALA A 313 -15.33 8.02 -6.59
CA ALA A 313 -14.13 8.74 -6.98
C ALA A 313 -14.26 9.24 -8.43
N THR A 314 -13.75 10.43 -8.72
CA THR A 314 -13.72 11.03 -10.06
C THR A 314 -12.33 11.57 -10.36
N TYR A 315 -11.76 11.24 -11.51
CA TYR A 315 -10.43 11.68 -11.94
C TYR A 315 -10.46 12.14 -13.40
N SER A 316 -9.80 13.26 -13.71
CA SER A 316 -9.77 13.81 -15.06
C SER A 316 -8.34 13.92 -15.57
N GLU A 317 -8.09 13.41 -16.78
CA GLU A 317 -6.79 13.44 -17.45
C GLU A 317 -6.99 13.52 -18.96
N GLY A 318 -6.24 14.40 -19.64
CA GLY A 318 -6.27 14.50 -21.11
C GLY A 318 -7.67 14.80 -21.68
N GLY A 319 -8.46 15.62 -20.97
CA GLY A 319 -9.83 15.98 -21.35
C GLY A 319 -10.88 14.89 -21.11
N ARG A 320 -10.49 13.70 -20.64
CA ARG A 320 -11.40 12.61 -20.26
C ARG A 320 -11.66 12.65 -18.75
N THR A 321 -12.86 12.23 -18.34
CA THR A 321 -13.21 12.06 -16.93
C THR A 321 -13.60 10.62 -16.67
N PHE A 322 -12.95 10.01 -15.70
CA PHE A 322 -13.16 8.64 -15.23
C PHE A 322 -13.84 8.67 -13.88
N SER A 323 -14.71 7.70 -13.64
CA SER A 323 -15.37 7.55 -12.35
C SER A 323 -15.38 6.09 -11.93
N GLY A 324 -15.15 5.86 -10.63
CA GLY A 324 -15.26 4.56 -9.99
C GLY A 324 -16.11 4.69 -8.73
N LYS A 325 -16.71 3.57 -8.30
CA LYS A 325 -17.53 3.51 -7.09
C LYS A 325 -17.11 2.35 -6.21
N ALA A 326 -17.31 2.51 -4.92
CA ALA A 326 -17.32 1.44 -3.93
C ALA A 326 -18.55 1.60 -3.02
N LEU A 327 -18.91 0.52 -2.33
CA LEU A 327 -19.94 0.53 -1.30
C LEU A 327 -19.30 0.84 0.06
N LEU A 328 -20.07 1.51 0.92
CA LEU A 328 -19.66 1.87 2.27
C LEU A 328 -20.83 1.60 3.22
N GLY A 329 -20.70 0.54 4.01
CA GLY A 329 -21.59 0.28 5.13
C GLY A 329 -21.12 1.02 6.37
N VAL A 330 -21.96 1.87 6.93
CA VAL A 330 -21.76 2.50 8.24
C VAL A 330 -22.58 1.72 9.25
N THR A 331 -21.94 1.13 10.24
CA THR A 331 -22.60 0.23 11.21
C THR A 331 -22.43 0.74 12.64
N ASP A 332 -23.10 0.05 13.56
CA ASP A 332 -22.94 0.26 15.00
C ASP A 332 -21.51 -0.06 15.47
N PRO A 333 -21.10 0.44 16.66
CA PRO A 333 -19.85 0.07 17.28
C PRO A 333 -19.77 -1.43 17.57
N ASP A 334 -18.55 -1.94 17.58
CA ASP A 334 -18.28 -3.30 18.02
C ASP A 334 -17.99 -3.30 19.52
N PHE A 335 -19.00 -3.63 20.34
CA PHE A 335 -18.87 -3.63 21.80
C PHE A 335 -18.05 -4.79 22.35
N ILE A 336 -17.83 -5.82 21.53
CA ILE A 336 -16.92 -6.92 21.82
C ILE A 336 -15.75 -6.76 20.85
N PRO A 337 -14.84 -5.80 21.10
CA PRO A 337 -13.67 -5.63 20.28
C PRO A 337 -12.77 -6.85 20.48
N HIS A 338 -12.95 -7.86 19.62
CA HIS A 338 -12.12 -9.04 19.48
C HIS A 338 -12.22 -10.08 20.63
N ILE A 339 -12.81 -11.24 20.34
CA ILE A 339 -12.08 -12.47 20.69
C ILE A 339 -10.80 -12.40 19.84
N LYS A 340 -9.69 -12.05 20.49
CA LYS A 340 -8.36 -12.04 19.88
C LYS A 340 -7.91 -13.46 19.58
#